data_AF-W7Z8Q7-F1
#
_entry.id   AF-W7Z8Q7-F1
#
_cell.length_a   1.000
_cell.length_b   1.000
_cell.length_c   1.000
_cell.angle_alpha   90.00
_cell.angle_beta   90.00
_cell.angle_gamma   90.00
#
_symmetry.space_group_name_H-M   'P 1'
#
loop_
_entity.id
_entity.type
_entity.pdbx_description
1 polymer ?
#
loop_
_entity_poly.entity_id
_entity_poly.type
_entity_poly.pdbx_seq_one_letter_code
_entity_poly.pdbx_strand_id
1 'polypeptide(L)'
;MSTFYQLNQVEQMDMLSDYLVSAMDKVRSCVQYKEFTEEEQQQVKRGFYAYLEDDNAIVTDELIQAVEDNFTNSPMASLLRQYKATHSVFAEVVKELQPERKVTLIKFSEFGFPVLINTVIKSTEIKPYAQHKDSLKIIHKPKKKRSLWSNIILPTDELLVYDRWLNTDLDEITKVTIRENELCKMTQSKYLCFDRSYFSDIIAILGQPLIKLN
;
A
#
# COMPACT_ATOMS: atom_id res chain seq x y z
N MET A 1 29.48 -7.85 -0.72
CA MET A 1 28.49 -7.63 -1.78
C MET A 1 27.80 -6.33 -1.46
N SER A 2 27.83 -5.37 -2.37
CA SER A 2 27.14 -4.08 -2.20
C SER A 2 25.64 -4.32 -2.42
N THR A 3 24.79 -3.83 -1.53
CA THR A 3 23.33 -3.91 -1.70
C THR A 3 22.86 -2.95 -2.81
N PHE A 4 21.79 -3.29 -3.53
CA PHE A 4 21.28 -2.55 -4.71
C PHE A 4 21.20 -1.03 -4.54
N TYR A 5 20.90 -0.51 -3.33
CA TYR A 5 20.84 0.93 -3.05
C TYR A 5 22.17 1.64 -2.87
N GLN A 6 23.23 0.90 -2.60
CA GLN A 6 24.57 1.45 -2.43
C GLN A 6 25.24 1.68 -3.78
N LEU A 7 24.67 1.11 -4.84
CA LEU A 7 25.13 1.24 -6.22
C LEU A 7 24.70 2.59 -6.81
N ASN A 8 25.55 3.12 -7.68
CA ASN A 8 25.17 4.27 -8.48
C ASN A 8 24.15 3.86 -9.58
N GLN A 9 23.55 4.84 -10.23
CA GLN A 9 22.46 4.59 -11.19
C GLN A 9 22.89 3.74 -12.40
N VAL A 10 24.16 3.83 -12.83
CA VAL A 10 24.69 3.00 -13.94
C VAL A 10 24.81 1.55 -13.48
N GLU A 11 25.41 1.33 -12.31
CA GLU A 11 25.56 0.00 -11.71
C GLU A 11 24.20 -0.66 -11.42
N GLN A 12 23.20 0.13 -11.01
CA GLN A 12 21.82 -0.36 -10.84
C GLN A 12 21.23 -0.83 -12.18
N MET A 13 21.44 -0.09 -13.27
CA MET A 13 20.94 -0.47 -14.59
C MET A 13 21.61 -1.74 -15.12
N ASP A 14 22.93 -1.87 -14.93
CA ASP A 14 23.67 -3.07 -15.33
C ASP A 14 23.17 -4.30 -14.56
N MET A 15 22.98 -4.17 -13.24
CA MET A 15 22.43 -5.23 -12.40
C MET A 15 21.01 -5.63 -12.81
N LEU A 16 20.14 -4.65 -13.14
CA LEU A 16 18.79 -4.93 -13.65
C LEU A 16 18.81 -5.68 -14.99
N SER A 17 19.75 -5.33 -15.87
CA SER A 17 19.96 -6.03 -17.14
C SER A 17 20.37 -7.49 -16.87
N ASP A 18 21.31 -7.71 -15.96
CA ASP A 18 21.77 -9.06 -15.57
C ASP A 18 20.63 -9.88 -14.96
N TYR A 19 19.76 -9.28 -14.15
CA TYR A 19 18.59 -9.96 -13.58
C TYR A 19 17.59 -10.39 -14.65
N LEU A 20 17.33 -9.52 -15.62
CA LEU A 20 16.42 -9.85 -16.70
C LEU A 20 16.99 -10.95 -17.60
N VAL A 21 18.26 -10.86 -17.98
CA VAL A 21 18.95 -11.89 -18.78
C VAL A 21 18.98 -13.21 -18.03
N SER A 22 19.35 -13.19 -16.75
CA SER A 22 19.38 -14.40 -15.91
C SER A 22 17.99 -15.03 -15.75
N ALA A 23 16.93 -14.23 -15.69
CA ALA A 23 15.56 -14.72 -15.65
C ALA A 23 15.13 -15.34 -17.00
N MET A 24 15.53 -14.73 -18.11
CA MET A 24 15.27 -15.25 -19.46
C MET A 24 16.01 -16.55 -19.72
N ASP A 25 17.30 -16.63 -19.40
CA ASP A 25 18.14 -17.81 -19.62
C ASP A 25 17.67 -19.03 -18.81
N LYS A 26 17.07 -18.82 -17.64
CA LYS A 26 16.44 -19.89 -16.84
C LYS A 26 15.23 -20.51 -17.51
N VAL A 27 14.51 -19.77 -18.35
CA VAL A 27 13.33 -20.26 -19.07
C VAL A 27 13.75 -20.82 -20.42
N ARG A 28 14.46 -20.02 -21.23
CA ARG A 28 15.00 -20.42 -22.53
C ARG A 28 16.15 -19.50 -22.93
N SER A 29 17.34 -20.06 -23.08
CA SER A 29 18.55 -19.29 -23.39
C SER A 29 18.55 -18.74 -24.80
N CYS A 30 19.23 -17.60 -25.00
CA CYS A 30 19.51 -16.98 -26.30
C CYS A 30 18.27 -16.56 -27.12
N VAL A 31 17.16 -16.28 -26.46
CA VAL A 31 15.91 -15.86 -27.11
C VAL A 31 15.50 -14.48 -26.65
N GLN A 32 14.98 -13.65 -27.55
CA GLN A 32 14.49 -12.31 -27.18
C GLN A 32 13.16 -12.41 -26.42
N TYR A 33 12.92 -11.51 -25.47
CA TYR A 33 11.70 -11.52 -24.64
C TYR A 33 10.40 -11.59 -25.46
N LYS A 34 10.36 -10.92 -26.62
CA LYS A 34 9.20 -10.88 -27.52
C LYS A 34 8.89 -12.21 -28.21
N GLU A 35 9.86 -13.11 -28.27
CA GLU A 35 9.75 -14.43 -28.93
C GLU A 35 9.31 -15.53 -27.94
N PHE A 36 9.22 -15.21 -26.64
CA PHE A 36 8.64 -16.09 -25.65
C PHE A 36 7.11 -16.11 -25.77
N THR A 37 6.53 -17.28 -25.53
CA THR A 37 5.09 -17.45 -25.34
C THR A 37 4.61 -16.68 -24.11
N GLU A 38 3.30 -16.42 -24.00
CA GLU A 38 2.74 -15.72 -22.84
C GLU A 38 3.05 -16.42 -21.52
N GLU A 39 3.01 -17.76 -21.49
CA GLU A 39 3.34 -18.56 -20.31
C GLU A 39 4.81 -18.41 -19.92
N GLU A 40 5.72 -18.48 -20.89
CA GLU A 40 7.15 -18.29 -20.65
C GLU A 40 7.45 -16.84 -20.19
N GLN A 41 6.81 -15.83 -20.79
CA GLN A 41 6.94 -14.44 -20.35
C GLN A 41 6.51 -14.25 -18.89
N GLN A 42 5.44 -14.94 -18.45
CA GLN A 42 5.04 -14.93 -17.04
C GLN A 42 6.09 -15.59 -16.13
N GLN A 43 6.76 -16.66 -16.59
CA GLN A 43 7.84 -17.29 -15.83
C GLN A 43 9.06 -16.37 -15.72
N VAL A 44 9.48 -15.74 -16.83
CA VAL A 44 10.57 -14.75 -16.82
C VAL A 44 10.24 -13.59 -15.88
N LYS A 45 9.01 -13.06 -15.95
CA LYS A 45 8.53 -11.99 -15.07
C LYS A 45 8.65 -12.38 -13.59
N ARG A 46 8.18 -13.58 -13.21
CA ARG A 46 8.30 -14.06 -11.82
C ARG A 46 9.76 -14.20 -11.37
N GLY A 47 10.62 -14.73 -12.24
CA GLY A 47 12.05 -14.86 -11.95
C GLY A 47 12.73 -13.50 -11.76
N PHE A 48 12.43 -12.55 -12.64
CA PHE A 48 12.94 -11.18 -12.54
C PHE A 48 12.49 -10.50 -11.24
N TYR A 49 11.25 -10.71 -10.82
CA TYR A 49 10.73 -10.13 -9.57
C TYR A 49 11.38 -10.76 -8.34
N ALA A 50 11.60 -12.07 -8.34
CA ALA A 50 12.32 -12.75 -7.26
C ALA A 50 13.72 -12.17 -7.05
N TYR A 51 14.45 -11.86 -8.12
CA TYR A 51 15.77 -11.20 -8.00
C TYR A 51 15.69 -9.80 -7.40
N LEU A 52 14.67 -9.02 -7.76
CA LEU A 52 14.45 -7.69 -7.16
C LEU A 52 14.09 -7.80 -5.68
N GLU A 53 13.35 -8.83 -5.29
CA GLU A 53 12.97 -9.09 -3.89
C GLU A 53 14.17 -9.56 -3.06
N ASP A 54 14.95 -10.52 -3.55
CA ASP A 54 16.12 -11.08 -2.87
C ASP A 54 17.14 -9.99 -2.52
N ASP A 55 17.30 -9.01 -3.42
CA ASP A 55 18.22 -7.89 -3.25
C ASP A 55 17.61 -6.69 -2.52
N ASN A 56 16.33 -6.78 -2.15
CA ASN A 56 15.54 -5.66 -1.63
C ASN A 56 15.72 -4.43 -2.53
N ALA A 57 15.32 -4.47 -3.80
CA ALA A 57 15.45 -3.35 -4.73
C ALA A 57 14.25 -2.38 -4.64
N ILE A 58 14.50 -1.07 -4.51
CA ILE A 58 13.47 0.01 -4.53
C ILE A 58 13.54 0.52 -5.96
N VAL A 59 12.45 0.25 -6.67
CA VAL A 59 12.27 0.73 -8.02
C VAL A 59 11.69 2.14 -7.96
N THR A 60 12.50 3.13 -8.29
CA THR A 60 12.09 4.55 -8.34
C THR A 60 11.67 4.95 -9.76
N ASP A 61 10.91 6.05 -9.88
CA ASP A 61 10.53 6.60 -11.20
C ASP A 61 11.75 7.09 -11.99
N GLU A 62 12.77 7.62 -11.29
CA GLU A 62 14.01 8.09 -11.90
C GLU A 62 14.81 6.91 -12.51
N LEU A 63 14.81 5.76 -11.82
CA LEU A 63 15.43 4.54 -12.33
C LEU A 63 14.66 3.98 -13.52
N ILE A 64 13.32 3.95 -13.46
CA ILE A 64 12.47 3.54 -14.58
C ILE A 64 12.73 4.43 -15.80
N GLN A 65 12.78 5.75 -15.62
CA GLN A 65 13.03 6.69 -16.71
C GLN A 65 14.42 6.49 -17.32
N ALA A 66 15.46 6.33 -16.49
CA ALA A 66 16.80 6.06 -17.00
C ALA A 66 16.89 4.74 -17.75
N VAL A 67 16.15 3.71 -17.31
CA VAL A 67 16.05 2.45 -18.06
C VAL A 67 15.35 2.66 -19.41
N GLU A 68 14.32 3.50 -19.49
CA GLU A 68 13.66 3.80 -20.78
C GLU A 68 14.57 4.54 -21.75
N ASP A 69 15.33 5.50 -21.23
CA ASP A 69 16.24 6.32 -22.02
C ASP A 69 17.42 5.49 -22.56
N ASN A 70 17.93 4.53 -21.77
CA ASN A 70 19.09 3.71 -22.13
C ASN A 70 18.72 2.37 -22.80
N PHE A 71 17.51 1.84 -22.57
CA PHE A 71 17.07 0.53 -23.05
C PHE A 71 15.72 0.58 -23.76
N THR A 72 15.59 1.43 -24.79
CA THR A 72 14.33 1.78 -25.48
C THR A 72 13.53 0.60 -26.05
N ASN A 73 14.14 -0.58 -26.24
CA ASN A 73 13.49 -1.79 -26.76
C ASN A 73 13.38 -2.94 -25.74
N SER A 74 13.79 -2.70 -24.50
CA SER A 74 13.77 -3.71 -23.45
C SER A 74 12.40 -3.78 -22.76
N PRO A 75 11.91 -4.98 -22.38
CA PRO A 75 10.72 -5.09 -21.54
C PRO A 75 10.96 -4.58 -20.11
N MET A 76 12.22 -4.32 -19.73
CA MET A 76 12.63 -4.01 -18.36
C MET A 76 11.85 -2.85 -17.75
N ALA A 77 11.71 -1.71 -18.44
CA ALA A 77 10.92 -0.59 -17.94
C ALA A 77 9.46 -0.98 -17.65
N SER A 78 8.83 -1.72 -18.57
CA SER A 78 7.47 -2.21 -18.39
C SER A 78 7.34 -3.18 -17.21
N LEU A 79 8.34 -4.04 -17.01
CA LEU A 79 8.37 -5.01 -15.92
C LEU A 79 8.58 -4.31 -14.58
N LEU A 80 9.44 -3.30 -14.52
CA LEU A 80 9.69 -2.46 -13.35
C LEU A 80 8.46 -1.64 -12.95
N ARG A 81 7.74 -1.04 -13.91
CA ARG A 81 6.46 -0.37 -13.64
C ARG A 81 5.43 -1.33 -13.05
N GLN A 82 5.31 -2.53 -13.62
CA GLN A 82 4.44 -3.58 -13.09
C GLN A 82 4.90 -4.06 -11.71
N TYR A 83 6.20 -4.21 -11.48
CA TYR A 83 6.78 -4.61 -10.20
C TYR A 83 6.43 -3.60 -9.13
N LYS A 84 6.68 -2.31 -9.40
CA LYS A 84 6.34 -1.18 -8.52
C LYS A 84 4.86 -1.15 -8.20
N ALA A 85 3.98 -1.34 -9.19
CA ALA A 85 2.53 -1.40 -8.96
C ALA A 85 2.12 -2.60 -8.08
N THR A 86 2.83 -3.73 -8.18
CA THR A 86 2.55 -4.96 -7.43
C THR A 86 3.17 -4.95 -6.02
N HIS A 87 4.25 -4.21 -5.81
CA HIS A 87 5.01 -4.08 -4.55
C HIS A 87 4.70 -2.80 -3.77
N SER A 88 3.70 -2.03 -4.21
CA SER A 88 3.18 -0.93 -3.40
C SER A 88 2.70 -1.47 -2.05
N VAL A 89 2.97 -0.76 -0.95
CA VAL A 89 2.43 -1.07 0.40
C VAL A 89 0.90 -1.21 0.40
N PHE A 90 0.23 -0.71 -0.64
CA PHE A 90 -1.21 -0.79 -0.81
C PHE A 90 -1.69 -1.98 -1.66
N ALA A 91 -0.80 -2.79 -2.23
CA ALA A 91 -1.16 -3.87 -3.15
C ALA A 91 -2.05 -4.92 -2.48
N GLU A 92 -1.70 -5.34 -1.26
CA GLU A 92 -2.53 -6.25 -0.46
C GLU A 92 -3.90 -5.63 -0.16
N VAL A 93 -3.93 -4.31 0.06
CA VAL A 93 -5.16 -3.59 0.40
C VAL A 93 -6.13 -3.54 -0.76
N VAL A 94 -5.63 -3.30 -1.98
CA VAL A 94 -6.44 -3.36 -3.19
C VAL A 94 -6.96 -4.78 -3.43
N LYS A 95 -6.13 -5.80 -3.17
CA LYS A 95 -6.52 -7.20 -3.34
C LYS A 95 -7.62 -7.63 -2.37
N GLU A 96 -7.55 -7.20 -1.11
CA GLU A 96 -8.54 -7.57 -0.08
C GLU A 96 -9.82 -6.72 -0.13
N LEU A 97 -9.72 -5.43 -0.47
CA LEU A 97 -10.86 -4.52 -0.55
C LEU A 97 -11.57 -4.61 -1.90
N GLN A 98 -12.24 -5.74 -2.11
CA GLN A 98 -13.08 -5.97 -3.29
C GLN A 98 -14.35 -5.10 -3.28
N PRO A 99 -14.91 -4.77 -4.45
CA PRO A 99 -16.18 -4.04 -4.57
C PRO A 99 -17.32 -4.69 -3.77
N GLU A 100 -18.23 -3.86 -3.29
CA GLU A 100 -19.42 -4.23 -2.49
C GLU A 100 -19.15 -4.85 -1.11
N ARG A 101 -17.87 -5.01 -0.73
CA ARG A 101 -17.48 -5.48 0.59
C ARG A 101 -17.82 -4.44 1.65
N LYS A 102 -18.47 -4.89 2.73
CA LYS A 102 -18.75 -4.07 3.92
C LYS A 102 -17.54 -4.13 4.85
N VAL A 103 -16.97 -2.97 5.15
CA VAL A 103 -15.77 -2.87 5.98
C VAL A 103 -15.87 -1.71 6.96
N THR A 104 -15.06 -1.76 8.00
CA THR A 104 -14.83 -0.65 8.91
C THR A 104 -13.43 -0.12 8.69
N LEU A 105 -13.32 1.17 8.37
CA LEU A 105 -12.03 1.84 8.23
C LEU A 105 -11.76 2.64 9.50
N ILE A 106 -10.59 2.48 10.09
CA ILE A 106 -10.10 3.31 11.19
C ILE A 106 -8.83 4.01 10.70
N LYS A 107 -8.84 5.34 10.71
CA LYS A 107 -7.72 6.18 10.30
C LYS A 107 -7.65 7.42 11.17
N PHE A 108 -6.57 8.18 11.10
CA PHE A 108 -6.56 9.52 11.67
C PHE A 108 -7.46 10.48 10.86
N SER A 109 -8.12 11.38 11.57
CA SER A 109 -8.74 12.57 11.01
C SER A 109 -7.67 13.61 10.65
N GLU A 110 -8.08 14.65 9.94
CA GLU A 110 -7.22 15.80 9.63
C GLU A 110 -6.67 16.51 10.88
N PHE A 111 -7.32 16.31 12.03
CA PHE A 111 -6.89 16.84 13.33
C PHE A 111 -6.05 15.86 14.16
N GLY A 112 -5.73 14.69 13.62
CA GLY A 112 -4.88 13.70 14.27
C GLY A 112 -5.57 12.84 15.33
N PHE A 113 -6.90 12.79 15.34
CA PHE A 113 -7.64 11.86 16.20
C PHE A 113 -8.18 10.69 15.38
N PRO A 114 -8.15 9.45 15.92
CA PRO A 114 -8.72 8.29 15.25
C PRO A 114 -10.21 8.50 14.94
N VAL A 115 -10.65 8.08 13.75
CA VAL A 115 -12.04 8.09 13.33
C VAL A 115 -12.43 6.74 12.76
N LEU A 116 -13.63 6.29 13.12
CA LEU A 116 -14.22 5.05 12.64
C LEU A 116 -15.24 5.34 11.55
N ILE A 117 -15.06 4.71 10.39
CA ILE A 117 -15.92 4.88 9.22
C ILE A 117 -16.43 3.51 8.79
N ASN A 118 -17.68 3.21 9.15
CA ASN A 118 -18.41 2.09 8.59
C ASN A 118 -18.81 2.40 7.15
N THR A 119 -18.39 1.58 6.19
CA THR A 119 -18.55 1.89 4.77
C THR A 119 -18.73 0.64 3.90
N VAL A 120 -19.16 0.83 2.65
CA VAL A 120 -19.19 -0.20 1.62
C VAL A 120 -18.24 0.21 0.51
N ILE A 121 -17.27 -0.65 0.19
CA ILE A 121 -16.29 -0.39 -0.87
C ILE A 121 -16.97 -0.40 -2.23
N LYS A 122 -16.60 0.53 -3.09
CA LYS A 122 -17.02 0.52 -4.50
C LYS A 122 -15.85 0.26 -5.44
N SER A 123 -14.71 0.91 -5.19
CA SER A 123 -13.46 0.61 -5.86
C SER A 123 -12.26 1.08 -5.05
N THR A 124 -11.11 0.48 -5.32
CA THR A 124 -9.82 0.83 -4.75
C THR A 124 -8.82 0.97 -5.89
N GLU A 125 -8.03 2.04 -5.86
CA GLU A 125 -7.08 2.37 -6.92
C GLU A 125 -5.78 2.88 -6.29
N ILE A 126 -4.64 2.46 -6.83
CA ILE A 126 -3.33 3.04 -6.49
C ILE A 126 -3.03 4.09 -7.53
N LYS A 127 -2.90 5.35 -7.09
CA LYS A 127 -2.57 6.48 -7.97
C LYS A 127 -1.59 7.41 -7.27
N PRO A 128 -0.71 8.10 -8.02
CA PRO A 128 0.12 9.15 -7.44
C PRO A 128 -0.75 10.29 -6.91
N TYR A 129 -0.39 10.84 -5.75
CA TYR A 129 -1.08 12.00 -5.17
C TYR A 129 -0.10 12.92 -4.46
N ALA A 130 -0.17 14.22 -4.80
CA ALA A 130 0.74 15.25 -4.33
C ALA A 130 2.22 14.85 -4.54
N GLN A 131 3.01 14.81 -3.48
CA GLN A 131 4.43 14.45 -3.50
C GLN A 131 4.67 12.92 -3.37
N HIS A 132 3.61 12.14 -3.11
CA HIS A 132 3.72 10.71 -2.92
C HIS A 132 3.51 9.98 -4.25
N LYS A 133 4.50 9.17 -4.61
CA LYS A 133 4.52 8.34 -5.82
C LYS A 133 3.36 7.34 -5.85
N ASP A 134 3.03 6.78 -4.68
CA ASP A 134 1.90 5.88 -4.50
C ASP A 134 0.96 6.43 -3.42
N SER A 135 -0.34 6.43 -3.69
CA SER A 135 -1.38 6.67 -2.70
C SER A 135 -2.56 5.75 -2.96
N LEU A 136 -3.22 5.30 -1.89
CA LEU A 136 -4.40 4.47 -2.00
C LEU A 136 -5.65 5.35 -2.01
N LYS A 137 -6.35 5.33 -3.14
CA LYS A 137 -7.66 5.96 -3.28
C LYS A 137 -8.76 4.93 -3.06
N ILE A 138 -9.51 5.09 -1.98
CA ILE A 138 -10.66 4.26 -1.63
C ILE A 138 -11.94 5.03 -1.98
N ILE A 139 -12.68 4.54 -2.97
CA ILE A 139 -14.01 5.05 -3.30
C ILE A 139 -15.03 4.15 -2.63
N HIS A 140 -15.86 4.74 -1.76
CA HIS A 140 -16.75 3.98 -0.90
C HIS A 140 -18.04 4.74 -0.57
N LYS A 141 -19.00 4.07 0.05
CA LYS A 141 -20.26 4.67 0.52
C LYS A 141 -20.36 4.56 2.05
N PRO A 142 -20.03 5.63 2.78
CA PRO A 142 -20.14 5.63 4.24
C PRO A 142 -21.58 5.39 4.70
N LYS A 143 -21.72 4.70 5.84
CA LYS A 143 -23.00 4.43 6.48
C LYS A 143 -23.74 5.75 6.73
N LYS A 144 -25.04 5.78 6.43
CA LYS A 144 -25.93 6.96 6.51
C LYS A 144 -25.61 8.11 5.52
N LYS A 145 -24.68 7.94 4.58
CA LYS A 145 -24.45 8.92 3.50
C LYS A 145 -25.07 8.43 2.18
N ARG A 146 -25.62 9.36 1.40
CA ARG A 146 -26.24 9.06 0.10
C ARG A 146 -25.22 9.02 -1.04
N SER A 147 -24.25 9.94 -1.01
CA SER A 147 -23.20 10.09 -2.03
C SER A 147 -22.04 9.14 -1.84
N LEU A 148 -21.28 8.91 -2.91
CA LEU A 148 -19.97 8.26 -2.85
C LEU A 148 -18.94 9.24 -2.28
N TRP A 149 -18.05 8.70 -1.45
CA TRP A 149 -16.94 9.43 -0.85
C TRP A 149 -15.64 8.83 -1.36
N SER A 150 -14.60 9.66 -1.42
CA SER A 150 -13.25 9.25 -1.77
C SER A 150 -12.33 9.58 -0.61
N ASN A 151 -11.63 8.58 -0.08
CA ASN A 151 -10.53 8.79 0.85
C ASN A 151 -9.22 8.48 0.14
N ILE A 152 -8.24 9.35 0.30
CA ILE A 152 -6.87 9.13 -0.17
C ILE A 152 -6.03 8.85 1.08
N ILE A 153 -5.30 7.75 1.06
CA ILE A 153 -4.42 7.31 2.15
C ILE A 153 -3.00 7.36 1.63
N LEU A 154 -2.14 8.09 2.34
CA LEU A 154 -0.74 8.26 1.99
C LEU A 154 0.11 7.12 2.58
N PRO A 155 1.31 6.85 2.02
CA PRO A 155 2.19 5.79 2.52
C PRO A 155 2.65 5.98 3.96
N THR A 156 2.52 7.19 4.51
CA THR A 156 2.86 7.52 5.91
C THR A 156 1.67 7.46 6.84
N ASP A 157 0.45 7.37 6.30
CA ASP A 157 -0.77 7.38 7.11
C ASP A 157 -1.01 6.00 7.71
N GLU A 158 -1.62 5.98 8.89
CA GLU A 158 -2.07 4.76 9.56
C GLU A 158 -3.51 4.44 9.17
N LEU A 159 -3.73 3.19 8.76
CA LEU A 159 -5.04 2.68 8.40
C LEU A 159 -5.22 1.25 8.94
N LEU A 160 -6.30 1.05 9.68
CA LEU A 160 -6.81 -0.28 10.00
C LEU A 160 -8.09 -0.53 9.22
N VAL A 161 -8.20 -1.73 8.68
CA VAL A 161 -9.41 -2.22 8.02
C VAL A 161 -9.89 -3.44 8.77
N TYR A 162 -11.13 -3.42 9.23
CA TYR A 162 -11.81 -4.59 9.78
C TYR A 162 -12.87 -5.08 8.81
N ASP A 163 -13.04 -6.39 8.74
CA ASP A 163 -14.14 -7.00 8.00
C ASP A 163 -15.47 -6.69 8.69
N ARG A 164 -16.51 -6.41 7.90
CA ARG A 164 -17.86 -6.02 8.35
C ARG A 164 -17.90 -4.66 9.07
N TRP A 165 -19.11 -4.27 9.46
CA TRP A 165 -19.35 -3.06 10.23
C TRP A 165 -19.23 -3.35 11.72
N LEU A 166 -18.30 -2.66 12.36
CA LEU A 166 -18.16 -2.69 13.81
C LEU A 166 -19.12 -1.66 14.42
N ASN A 167 -19.76 -2.06 15.51
CA ASN A 167 -20.60 -1.19 16.33
C ASN A 167 -19.89 -0.88 17.65
N THR A 168 -18.70 -0.29 17.53
CA THR A 168 -17.89 0.09 18.68
C THR A 168 -17.87 1.60 18.82
N ASP A 169 -17.99 2.07 20.06
CA ASP A 169 -17.75 3.47 20.37
C ASP A 169 -16.24 3.71 20.52
N LEU A 170 -15.68 4.43 19.56
CA LEU A 170 -14.25 4.75 19.55
C LEU A 170 -13.90 5.73 20.67
N ASP A 171 -14.87 6.51 21.16
CA ASP A 171 -14.64 7.48 22.23
C ASP A 171 -14.34 6.80 23.56
N GLU A 172 -14.95 5.64 23.83
CA GLU A 172 -14.64 4.85 25.03
C GLU A 172 -13.21 4.32 25.03
N ILE A 173 -12.66 4.06 23.85
CA ILE A 173 -11.29 3.58 23.67
C ILE A 173 -10.30 4.74 23.73
N THR A 174 -10.61 5.85 23.07
CA THR A 174 -9.65 6.95 22.82
C THR A 174 -9.70 8.07 23.85
N LYS A 175 -10.74 8.13 24.69
CA LYS A 175 -10.91 9.19 25.69
C LYS A 175 -10.89 8.63 27.11
N VAL A 176 -10.60 9.51 28.06
CA VAL A 176 -10.69 9.28 29.51
C VAL A 176 -11.71 10.27 30.07
N THR A 177 -12.55 9.78 30.97
CA THR A 177 -13.45 10.62 31.75
C THR A 177 -12.66 11.33 32.85
N ILE A 178 -12.63 12.66 32.81
CA ILE A 178 -11.98 13.46 33.87
C ILE A 178 -12.96 13.70 35.01
N ARG A 179 -14.21 14.03 34.66
CA ARG A 179 -15.28 14.31 35.61
C ARG A 179 -16.61 13.83 35.06
N GLU A 180 -17.41 13.23 35.93
CA GLU A 180 -18.75 12.76 35.62
C GLU A 180 -19.65 13.15 36.78
N ASN A 181 -20.63 14.01 36.49
CA ASN A 181 -21.69 14.40 37.40
C ASN A 181 -23.03 14.07 36.74
N GLU A 182 -24.14 14.11 37.49
CA GLU A 182 -25.49 13.77 37.00
C GLU A 182 -25.94 14.57 35.76
N LEU A 183 -25.36 15.75 35.52
CA LEU A 183 -25.71 16.65 34.41
C LEU A 183 -24.68 16.65 33.26
N CYS A 184 -23.45 16.19 33.48
CA CYS A 184 -22.39 16.35 32.48
C CYS A 184 -21.25 15.34 32.67
N LYS A 185 -20.76 14.83 31.54
CA LYS A 185 -19.55 14.02 31.44
C LYS A 185 -18.47 14.80 30.67
N MET A 186 -17.39 15.15 31.35
CA MET A 186 -16.21 15.77 30.75
C MET A 186 -15.19 14.69 30.40
N THR A 187 -14.84 14.62 29.13
CA THR A 187 -13.83 13.68 28.61
C THR A 187 -12.67 14.41 27.99
N GLN A 188 -11.49 13.79 28.04
CA GLN A 188 -10.29 14.24 27.34
C GLN A 188 -9.68 13.07 26.57
N SER A 189 -9.02 13.37 25.47
CA SER A 189 -8.27 12.40 24.69
C SER A 189 -7.15 11.76 25.53
N LYS A 190 -6.96 10.44 25.43
CA LYS A 190 -5.90 9.71 26.16
C LYS A 190 -4.49 10.19 25.81
N TYR A 191 -4.28 10.49 24.54
CA TYR A 191 -2.99 10.87 23.97
C TYR A 191 -3.07 12.18 23.19
N LEU A 192 -1.92 12.66 22.71
CA LEU A 192 -1.83 13.81 21.81
C LEU A 192 -2.28 13.47 20.39
N CYS A 193 -2.46 14.48 19.55
CA CYS A 193 -2.78 14.29 18.14
C CYS A 193 -1.71 13.44 17.43
N PHE A 194 -2.14 12.54 16.54
CA PHE A 194 -1.30 11.64 15.75
C PHE A 194 -0.46 10.64 16.57
N ASP A 195 -0.85 10.37 17.81
CA ASP A 195 -0.16 9.37 18.64
C ASP A 195 -0.54 7.94 18.23
N ARG A 196 0.46 7.14 17.83
CA ARG A 196 0.30 5.73 17.41
C ARG A 196 -0.26 4.82 18.50
N SER A 197 -0.14 5.24 19.76
CA SER A 197 -0.65 4.50 20.92
C SER A 197 -2.17 4.28 20.81
N TYR A 198 -2.90 5.19 20.13
CA TYR A 198 -4.30 4.98 19.83
C TYR A 198 -4.57 3.70 19.05
N PHE A 199 -3.81 3.44 18.00
CA PHE A 199 -4.01 2.29 17.13
C PHE A 199 -3.68 0.99 17.86
N SER A 200 -2.66 1.02 18.73
CA SER A 200 -2.29 -0.11 19.57
C SER A 200 -3.42 -0.49 20.54
N ASP A 201 -4.02 0.50 21.21
CA ASP A 201 -5.17 0.27 22.11
C ASP A 201 -6.41 -0.24 21.36
N ILE A 202 -6.66 0.32 20.18
CA ILE A 202 -7.77 -0.10 19.31
C ILE A 202 -7.60 -1.56 18.89
N ILE A 203 -6.40 -1.98 18.47
CA ILE A 203 -6.10 -3.37 18.11
C ILE A 203 -6.23 -4.30 19.32
N ALA A 204 -5.77 -3.86 20.51
CA ALA A 204 -5.89 -4.67 21.72
C ALA A 204 -7.35 -4.97 22.10
N ILE A 205 -8.26 -4.02 21.83
CA ILE A 205 -9.68 -4.15 22.18
C ILE A 205 -10.50 -4.81 21.07
N LEU A 206 -10.28 -4.41 19.81
CA LEU A 206 -11.05 -4.90 18.66
C LEU A 206 -10.50 -6.19 18.06
N GLY A 207 -9.29 -6.60 18.45
CA GLY A 207 -8.58 -7.74 17.91
C GLY A 207 -7.83 -7.42 16.62
N GLN A 208 -7.43 -8.47 15.91
CA GLN A 208 -6.61 -8.33 14.71
C GLN A 208 -7.43 -7.77 13.53
N PRO A 209 -6.97 -6.69 12.89
CA PRO A 209 -7.62 -6.16 11.69
C PRO A 209 -7.39 -7.10 10.50
N LEU A 210 -8.25 -7.00 9.49
CA LEU A 210 -8.04 -7.64 8.19
C LEU A 210 -6.79 -7.08 7.51
N ILE A 211 -6.56 -5.77 7.65
CA ILE A 211 -5.44 -5.06 7.05
C ILE A 211 -4.93 -4.04 8.05
N LYS A 212 -3.61 -4.00 8.23
CA LYS A 212 -2.90 -2.96 8.98
C LYS A 212 -1.87 -2.30 8.07
N LEU A 213 -1.99 -0.99 7.89
CA LEU A 213 -0.99 -0.16 7.21
C LEU A 213 -0.34 0.76 8.24
N ASN A 214 1.00 0.69 8.30
CA ASN A 214 1.89 1.35 9.27
C ASN A 214 1.60 1.04 10.74
#